data_AF-A0A656JR71-F1
#
_entry.id   AF-A0A656JR71-F1
#
_cell.length_a   1.000
_cell.length_b   1.000
_cell.length_c   1.000
_cell.angle_alpha   90.00
_cell.angle_beta   90.00
_cell.angle_gamma   90.00
#
_symmetry.space_group_name_H-M   'P 1'
#
loop_
_entity.id
_entity.type
_entity.pdbx_description
1 polymer ?
#
loop_
_entity_poly.entity_id
_entity_poly.type
_entity_poly.pdbx_seq_one_letter_code
_entity_poly.pdbx_strand_id
1 'polypeptide(L)' 'MSAFTGLSLVIEPNDLLERLDAPELIFVDLTSSARYEAGHIRGARFVDPKRTQLGKPPAPGLLP' A
#
# COMPACT_ATOMS: atom_id res chain seq x y z
N MET A 1 11.57 4.00 19.55
CA MET A 1 10.78 4.98 18.79
C MET A 1 10.72 4.48 17.35
N SER A 2 9.59 4.59 16.65
CA SER A 2 9.49 4.09 15.27
C SER A 2 10.38 4.91 14.33
N ALA A 3 10.95 4.26 13.31
CA ALA A 3 11.71 4.88 12.22
C ALA A 3 10.92 5.95 11.44
N PHE A 4 9.58 5.94 11.53
CA PHE A 4 8.68 6.89 10.87
C PHE A 4 8.24 8.05 11.78
N THR A 5 8.75 8.13 13.02
CA THR A 5 8.43 9.21 13.95
C THR A 5 8.89 10.56 13.38
N GLY A 6 7.99 11.54 13.32
CA GLY A 6 8.30 12.89 12.82
C GLY A 6 7.94 13.13 11.34
N LEU A 7 7.54 12.09 10.61
CA LEU A 7 6.99 12.22 9.26
C LEU A 7 5.48 12.56 9.32
N SER A 8 4.99 13.27 8.30
CA SER A 8 3.56 13.50 8.09
C SER A 8 2.84 12.25 7.57
N LEU A 9 1.50 12.28 7.54
CA LEU A 9 0.68 11.17 7.02
C LEU A 9 0.96 10.89 5.53
N VAL A 10 1.13 11.96 4.74
CA VAL A 10 1.64 11.87 3.37
C VAL A 10 3.15 12.09 3.44
N ILE A 11 3.91 11.21 2.80
CA ILE A 11 5.38 11.22 2.79
C ILE A 11 5.87 11.25 1.35
N GLU A 12 7.14 11.60 1.17
CA GLU A 12 7.80 11.56 -0.14
C GLU A 12 8.46 10.19 -0.38
N PRO A 13 8.72 9.81 -1.65
CA PRO A 13 9.35 8.54 -1.98
C PRO A 13 10.70 8.31 -1.27
N ASN A 14 11.50 9.36 -1.11
CA ASN A 14 12.80 9.27 -0.44
C ASN A 14 12.68 8.96 1.06
N ASP A 15 11.64 9.47 1.72
CA ASP A 15 11.39 9.17 3.14
C ASP A 15 11.16 7.67 3.34
N LEU A 16 10.42 7.04 2.43
CA LEU A 16 10.17 5.61 2.44
C LEU A 16 11.42 4.79 2.08
N LEU A 17 12.16 5.22 1.03
CA LEU A 17 13.35 4.51 0.54
C LEU A 17 14.39 4.29 1.65
N GLU A 18 14.61 5.31 2.49
CA GLU A 18 15.53 5.27 3.62
C GLU A 18 15.12 4.28 4.74
N ARG A 19 13.86 3.82 4.75
CA ARG A 19 13.24 3.08 5.85
C ARG A 19 12.67 1.72 5.44
N LEU A 20 12.96 1.25 4.21
CA LEU A 20 12.41 0.00 3.67
C LEU A 20 12.72 -1.25 4.52
N ASP A 21 13.80 -1.23 5.29
CA ASP A 21 14.23 -2.35 6.15
C ASP A 21 13.82 -2.18 7.63
N ALA A 22 13.01 -1.17 7.95
CA ALA A 22 12.50 -0.99 9.30
C ALA A 22 11.63 -2.20 9.70
N PRO A 23 11.94 -2.90 10.82
CA PRO A 23 11.25 -4.14 11.18
C PRO A 23 9.76 -3.95 11.49
N GLU A 24 9.35 -2.74 11.86
CA GLU A 24 7.95 -2.39 12.09
C GLU A 24 7.18 -2.00 10.81
N LEU A 25 7.84 -1.89 9.66
CA LEU A 25 7.19 -1.46 8.41
C LEU A 25 6.29 -2.56 7.87
N ILE A 26 4.99 -2.27 7.80
CA ILE A 26 4.04 -3.02 6.98
C ILE A 26 3.73 -2.20 5.74
N PHE A 27 4.41 -2.52 4.65
CA PHE A 27 4.19 -1.83 3.38
C PHE A 27 3.15 -2.58 2.54
N VAL A 28 2.08 -1.90 2.12
CA VAL A 28 0.94 -2.49 1.42
C VAL A 28 0.83 -1.91 0.01
N ASP A 29 0.72 -2.80 -0.98
CA ASP A 29 0.45 -2.46 -2.38
C ASP A 29 -1.01 -2.84 -2.73
N LEU A 30 -1.80 -1.83 -3.12
CA LEU A 30 -3.21 -1.97 -3.53
C LEU A 30 -3.39 -1.68 -5.04
N THR A 31 -2.37 -1.95 -5.85
CA THR A 31 -2.48 -1.88 -7.31
C THR A 31 -3.26 -3.09 -7.85
N SER A 32 -2.96 -3.57 -9.06
CA SER A 32 -3.54 -4.79 -9.62
C SER A 32 -2.54 -5.95 -9.54
N SER A 33 -3.03 -7.20 -9.57
CA SER A 33 -2.17 -8.39 -9.61
C SER A 33 -1.12 -8.29 -10.72
N ALA A 34 -1.56 -7.92 -11.93
CA ALA A 34 -0.68 -7.74 -13.08
C ALA A 34 0.40 -6.66 -12.86
N ARG A 35 0.06 -5.55 -12.19
CA ARG A 35 1.04 -4.49 -11.90
C ARG A 35 2.04 -4.95 -10.84
N TYR A 36 1.56 -5.56 -9.76
CA TYR A 36 2.41 -6.09 -8.70
C TYR A 36 3.38 -7.16 -9.22
N GLU A 37 2.90 -8.08 -10.06
CA GLU A 37 3.71 -9.12 -10.71
C GLU A 37 4.74 -8.56 -11.70
N ALA A 38 4.39 -7.50 -12.45
CA ALA A 38 5.32 -6.83 -13.35
C ALA A 38 6.43 -6.07 -12.62
N GLY A 39 6.20 -5.69 -11.37
CA GLY A 39 7.18 -5.03 -10.50
C GLY A 39 6.52 -4.15 -9.45
N HIS A 40 6.94 -4.34 -8.20
CA HIS A 40 6.47 -3.58 -7.04
C HIS A 40 7.66 -3.10 -6.20
N ILE A 41 7.40 -2.17 -5.29
CA ILE A 41 8.44 -1.68 -4.39
C ILE A 41 8.82 -2.80 -3.40
N ARG A 42 10.13 -2.99 -3.21
CA ARG A 42 10.69 -4.04 -2.36
C ARG A 42 10.05 -4.06 -0.97
N GLY A 43 9.63 -5.23 -0.52
CA GLY A 43 9.02 -5.45 0.79
C GLY A 43 7.51 -5.17 0.84
N ALA A 44 6.91 -4.62 -0.21
CA ALA A 44 5.47 -4.40 -0.29
C ALA A 44 4.71 -5.73 -0.34
N ARG A 45 3.60 -5.81 0.40
CA ARG A 45 2.67 -6.94 0.45
C ARG A 45 1.44 -6.61 -0.38
N PHE A 46 1.13 -7.45 -1.36
CA PHE A 46 -0.04 -7.24 -2.21
C PHE A 46 -1.35 -7.48 -1.46
N VAL A 47 -2.28 -6.54 -1.61
CA VAL A 47 -3.68 -6.68 -1.19
C VAL A 47 -4.56 -6.30 -2.36
N ASP A 48 -5.22 -7.30 -2.97
CA ASP A 48 -6.22 -7.04 -4.02
C ASP A 48 -7.29 -6.05 -3.48
N PRO A 49 -7.54 -4.93 -4.18
CA PRO A 49 -8.52 -3.93 -3.75
C PRO A 49 -9.89 -4.50 -3.41
N LYS A 50 -10.34 -5.58 -4.06
CA LYS A 50 -11.62 -6.24 -3.78
C LYS A 50 -11.71 -6.77 -2.35
N ARG A 51 -10.57 -7.12 -1.72
CA ARG A 51 -10.53 -7.60 -0.32
C ARG A 51 -10.88 -6.52 0.70
N THR A 52 -10.86 -5.25 0.30
CA THR A 52 -11.23 -4.12 1.14
C THR A 52 -12.73 -3.80 1.10
N GLN A 53 -13.49 -4.52 0.26
CA GLN A 53 -14.89 -4.25 -0.01
C GLN A 53 -15.76 -5.46 0.37
N LEU A 54 -17.02 -5.19 0.68
CA LEU A 54 -18.02 -6.23 0.93
C LEU A 54 -18.36 -7.05 -0.34
N GLY A 55 -18.02 -6.53 -1.53
CA GLY A 55 -18.32 -7.19 -2.82
C GLY A 55 -19.80 -7.18 -3.20
N LYS A 56 -20.63 -6.37 -2.53
CA LYS A 56 -22.06 -6.19 -2.85
C LYS A 56 -22.29 -4.86 -3.57
N PRO A 57 -23.17 -4.81 -4.58
CA PRO A 57 -23.60 -3.57 -5.19
C PRO A 57 -24.28 -2.62 -4.18
N PRO A 58 -24.18 -1.28 -4.39
CA PRO A 58 -23.31 -0.64 -5.37
C PRO A 58 -21.84 -0.69 -4.93
N ALA A 59 -20.95 -1.14 -5.82
CA ALA A 59 -19.53 -1.16 -5.51
C ALA A 59 -18.97 0.28 -5.53
N PRO A 60 -17.98 0.61 -4.68
CA PRO A 60 -17.34 1.92 -4.70
C PRO A 60 -16.86 2.31 -6.11
N GLY A 61 -17.26 3.50 -6.57
CA GLY A 61 -16.88 4.03 -7.88
C GLY A 61 -17.77 3.59 -9.05
N LEU A 62 -18.79 2.74 -8.83
CA LEU A 62 -19.81 2.45 -9.83
C LEU A 62 -21.05 3.31 -9.60
N LEU A 63 -21.74 3.66 -10.69
CA LEU A 63 -23.04 4.31 -10.62
C LEU A 63 -24.07 3.33 -9.99
N PRO A 64 -25.02 3.84 -9.19
CA PRO A 64 -26.09 3.03 -8.61
C PRO A 64 -27.00 2.39 -9.64
#